data_AF-A0A098TLC9-F1
#
_entry.id   AF-A0A098TLC9-F1
#
_cell.length_a   1.000
_cell.length_b   1.000
_cell.length_c   1.000
_cell.angle_alpha   90.00
_cell.angle_beta   90.00
_cell.angle_gamma   90.00
#
_symmetry.space_group_name_H-M   'P 1'
#
loop_
_entity.id
_entity.type
_entity.pdbx_description
1 polymer ?
#
loop_
_entity_poly.entity_id
_entity_poly.type
_entity_poly.pdbx_seq_one_letter_code
_entity_poly.pdbx_strand_id
1 'polypeptide(L)'
;MLGVILHEAGLISPPQIEVALREQAQLKHLQLGEILSLHGWLKQETADFFAERWGQLLNQDSDRPLGFYLKEAALLTEAQIQELLKEQWQTRARFGSLAVLKGWIKEPTLKFFIANLRPQHLTHSNYIQVQQSEGHIDTPKPPITQEVLDSDDLSFFQDDTLIIDDFKWID
;
A
#
# COMPACT_ATOMS: atom_id res chain seq x y z
N MET A 1 5.88 19.98 13.34
CA MET A 1 5.79 18.51 13.22
C MET A 1 5.37 18.07 11.82
N LEU A 2 4.45 18.76 11.14
CA LEU A 2 3.98 18.41 9.79
C LEU A 2 5.11 18.07 8.80
N GLY A 3 6.15 18.91 8.69
CA GLY A 3 7.27 18.66 7.78
C GLY A 3 8.02 17.35 8.05
N VAL A 4 8.15 16.94 9.31
CA VAL A 4 8.81 15.67 9.68
C VAL A 4 7.96 14.48 9.21
N ILE A 5 6.66 14.53 9.47
CA ILE A 5 5.71 13.47 9.08
C ILE A 5 5.71 13.30 7.55
N LEU A 6 5.62 14.40 6.81
CA LEU A 6 5.63 14.38 5.34
C LEU A 6 6.97 13.88 4.77
N HIS A 7 8.08 14.18 5.45
CA HIS A 7 9.40 13.66 5.08
C HIS A 7 9.50 12.14 5.30
N GLU A 8 9.10 11.67 6.48
CA GLU A 8 9.08 10.24 6.82
C GLU A 8 8.16 9.45 5.88
N ALA A 9 7.06 10.06 5.44
CA ALA A 9 6.18 9.50 4.42
C ALA A 9 6.76 9.53 2.99
N GLY A 10 7.95 10.08 2.78
CA GLY A 10 8.60 10.20 1.46
C GLY A 10 7.88 11.13 0.48
N LEU A 11 6.98 11.98 0.98
CA LEU A 11 6.17 12.89 0.18
C LEU A 11 6.94 14.17 -0.16
N ILE A 12 7.82 14.60 0.74
CA ILE A 12 8.69 15.76 0.54
C ILE A 12 10.14 15.46 0.99
N SER A 13 11.07 16.21 0.44
CA SER A 13 12.50 16.12 0.76
C SER A 13 12.92 17.16 1.80
N PRO A 14 14.05 16.95 2.52
CA PRO A 14 14.57 17.95 3.45
C PRO A 14 14.84 19.32 2.81
N PRO A 15 15.40 19.42 1.58
CA PRO A 15 15.55 20.72 0.91
C PRO A 15 14.22 21.44 0.66
N GLN A 16 13.16 20.72 0.25
CA GLN A 16 11.83 21.31 0.06
C GLN A 16 11.26 21.85 1.37
N ILE A 17 11.47 21.13 2.49
CA ILE A 17 11.08 21.60 3.82
C ILE A 17 11.83 22.88 4.19
N GLU A 18 13.14 22.93 3.97
CA GLU A 18 13.94 24.11 4.29
C GLU A 18 13.47 25.35 3.51
N VAL A 19 13.25 25.20 2.20
CA VAL A 19 12.73 26.29 1.36
C VAL A 19 11.36 26.74 1.85
N ALA A 20 10.43 25.80 2.07
CA ALA A 20 9.08 26.14 2.51
C ALA A 20 9.06 26.80 3.90
N LEU A 21 9.91 26.37 4.84
CA LEU A 21 10.02 27.00 6.17
C LEU A 21 10.62 28.41 6.09
N ARG A 22 11.59 28.63 5.20
CA ARG A 22 12.18 29.96 4.97
C ARG A 22 11.13 30.93 4.44
N GLU A 23 10.31 30.48 3.49
CA GLU A 23 9.21 31.27 2.94
C GLU A 23 8.12 31.50 3.98
N GLN A 24 7.78 30.51 4.80
CA GLN A 24 6.81 30.65 5.88
C GLN A 24 7.20 31.74 6.88
N ALA A 25 8.50 31.86 7.19
CA ALA A 25 9.01 32.91 8.08
C ALA A 25 8.79 34.33 7.51
N GLN A 26 8.75 34.47 6.18
CA GLN A 26 8.49 35.73 5.48
C GLN A 26 6.99 35.96 5.27
N LEU A 27 6.25 34.89 4.95
CA LEU A 27 4.82 34.89 4.63
C LEU A 27 4.02 34.32 5.81
N LYS A 28 3.97 35.06 6.92
CA LYS A 28 3.40 34.60 8.21
C LYS A 28 1.94 34.13 8.17
N HIS A 29 1.21 34.41 7.09
CA HIS A 29 -0.18 34.00 6.92
C HIS A 29 -0.33 32.61 6.29
N LEU A 30 0.73 32.08 5.66
CA LEU A 30 0.68 30.78 4.99
C LEU A 30 1.18 29.66 5.91
N GLN A 31 0.48 28.54 5.86
CA GLN A 31 0.89 27.30 6.48
C GLN A 31 1.91 26.56 5.63
N LEU A 32 2.70 25.69 6.27
CA LEU A 32 3.72 24.90 5.59
C LEU A 32 3.11 24.06 4.45
N GLY A 33 1.93 23.47 4.68
CA GLY A 33 1.20 22.70 3.67
C GLY A 33 0.85 23.53 2.44
N GLU A 34 0.30 24.73 2.64
CA GLU A 34 -0.08 25.65 1.56
C GLU A 34 1.14 26.06 0.74
N ILE A 35 2.28 26.34 1.37
CA ILE A 35 3.52 26.69 0.67
C ILE A 35 4.00 25.51 -0.19
N LEU A 36 4.03 24.29 0.37
CA LEU A 36 4.40 23.08 -0.39
C LEU A 36 3.50 22.87 -1.61
N SER A 37 2.21 23.22 -1.49
CA SER A 37 1.24 23.13 -2.58
C SER A 37 1.36 24.25 -3.61
N LEU A 38 1.69 25.47 -3.20
CA LEU A 38 1.99 26.57 -4.11
C LEU A 38 3.19 26.27 -5.01
N HIS A 39 4.19 25.55 -4.51
CA HIS A 39 5.34 25.07 -5.30
C HIS A 39 5.03 23.84 -6.16
N GLY A 40 3.83 23.25 -6.02
CA GLY A 40 3.44 22.02 -6.72
C GLY A 40 4.17 20.76 -6.24
N TRP A 41 4.83 20.80 -5.08
CA TRP A 41 5.54 19.64 -4.53
C TRP A 41 4.61 18.65 -3.85
N LEU A 42 3.47 19.12 -3.34
CA LEU A 42 2.48 18.31 -2.65
C LEU A 42 1.07 18.81 -2.99
N LYS A 43 0.11 17.92 -3.19
CA LYS A 43 -1.29 18.35 -3.33
C LYS A 43 -1.78 18.97 -2.03
N GLN A 44 -2.66 19.97 -2.12
CA GLN A 44 -3.22 20.65 -0.95
C GLN A 44 -3.98 19.64 -0.07
N GLU A 45 -4.78 18.78 -0.70
CA GLU A 45 -5.56 17.75 -0.01
C GLU A 45 -4.68 16.75 0.73
N THR A 46 -3.50 16.43 0.18
CA THR A 46 -2.52 15.59 0.88
C THR A 46 -1.95 16.33 2.08
N ALA A 47 -1.61 17.62 1.94
CA ALA A 47 -1.09 18.42 3.04
C ALA A 47 -2.11 18.54 4.18
N ASP A 48 -3.37 18.85 3.84
CA ASP A 48 -4.48 19.00 4.77
C ASP A 48 -4.76 17.69 5.52
N PHE A 49 -4.76 16.55 4.81
CA PHE A 49 -4.90 15.23 5.42
C PHE A 49 -3.86 14.99 6.52
N PHE A 50 -2.58 15.29 6.27
CA PHE A 50 -1.52 15.11 7.26
C PHE A 50 -1.56 16.13 8.38
N ALA A 51 -2.01 17.35 8.11
CA ALA A 51 -2.12 18.41 9.11
C ALA A 51 -3.27 18.16 10.08
N GLU A 52 -4.42 17.69 9.58
CA GLU A 52 -5.67 17.70 10.34
C GLU A 52 -6.13 16.31 10.76
N ARG A 53 -5.99 15.30 9.89
CA ARG A 53 -6.56 13.96 10.12
C ARG A 53 -5.55 12.94 10.61
N TRP A 54 -4.32 12.97 10.12
CA TRP A 54 -3.34 11.90 10.39
C TRP A 54 -3.18 11.59 11.88
N GLY A 55 -3.00 12.62 12.72
CA GLY A 55 -2.86 12.44 14.17
C GLY A 55 -4.10 11.84 14.85
N GLN A 56 -5.30 12.08 14.31
CA GLN A 56 -6.53 11.49 14.84
C GLN A 56 -6.62 10.00 14.48
N LEU A 57 -6.21 9.64 13.26
CA LEU A 57 -6.22 8.26 12.78
C LEU A 57 -5.32 7.34 13.60
N LEU A 58 -4.15 7.83 14.03
CA LEU A 58 -3.23 7.04 14.86
C LEU A 58 -3.76 6.73 16.27
N ASN A 59 -4.74 7.50 16.74
CA ASN A 59 -5.36 7.30 18.05
C ASN A 59 -6.69 6.52 17.98
N GLN A 60 -7.11 6.11 16.79
CA GLN A 60 -8.33 5.36 16.56
C GLN A 60 -8.00 3.92 16.18
N ASP A 61 -8.58 2.96 16.88
CA ASP A 61 -8.60 1.56 16.46
C ASP A 61 -9.54 1.42 15.26
N SER A 62 -9.01 1.74 14.09
CA SER A 62 -9.72 1.78 12.82
C SER A 62 -9.14 0.72 11.90
N ASP A 63 -9.90 -0.34 11.63
CA ASP A 63 -9.48 -1.43 10.74
C ASP A 63 -9.92 -1.17 9.28
N ARG A 64 -9.71 0.05 8.78
CA ARG A 64 -10.02 0.36 7.38
C ARG A 64 -8.93 -0.23 6.47
N PRO A 65 -9.29 -0.64 5.24
CA PRO A 65 -8.31 -1.14 4.28
C PRO A 65 -7.34 -0.05 3.85
N LEU A 66 -6.11 -0.42 3.52
CA LEU A 66 -5.04 0.54 3.12
C LEU A 66 -5.47 1.50 2.00
N GLY A 67 -6.23 1.01 1.02
CA GLY A 67 -6.75 1.85 -0.08
C GLY A 67 -7.60 3.02 0.40
N PHE A 68 -8.36 2.85 1.49
CA PHE A 68 -9.17 3.93 2.08
C PHE A 68 -8.28 5.11 2.51
N TYR A 69 -7.20 4.85 3.25
CA TYR A 69 -6.32 5.92 3.74
C TYR A 69 -5.52 6.58 2.61
N LEU A 70 -5.05 5.79 1.63
CA LEU A 70 -4.35 6.35 0.47
C LEU A 70 -5.27 7.24 -0.39
N LYS A 71 -6.57 6.94 -0.42
CA LYS A 71 -7.57 7.81 -1.05
C LYS A 71 -7.83 9.07 -0.24
N GLU A 72 -8.04 8.95 1.07
CA GLU A 72 -8.25 10.13 1.92
C GLU A 72 -7.07 11.09 1.90
N ALA A 73 -5.84 10.57 1.75
CA ALA A 73 -4.63 11.36 1.56
C ALA A 73 -4.44 11.91 0.14
N ALA A 74 -5.41 11.72 -0.77
CA ALA A 74 -5.34 12.09 -2.19
C ALA A 74 -4.14 11.51 -2.97
N LEU A 75 -3.56 10.41 -2.47
CA LEU A 75 -2.44 9.68 -3.08
C LEU A 75 -2.92 8.70 -4.15
N LEU A 76 -4.10 8.12 -3.96
CA LEU A 76 -4.79 7.31 -4.96
C LEU A 76 -6.21 7.81 -5.19
N THR A 77 -6.67 7.71 -6.42
CA THR A 77 -8.07 7.95 -6.79
C THR A 77 -8.91 6.69 -6.61
N GLU A 78 -10.23 6.85 -6.55
CA GLU A 78 -11.14 5.69 -6.54
C GLU A 78 -10.92 4.78 -7.76
N ALA A 79 -10.75 5.35 -8.95
CA ALA A 79 -10.51 4.59 -10.17
C ALA A 79 -9.23 3.75 -10.08
N GLN A 80 -8.13 4.33 -9.56
CA GLN A 80 -6.88 3.60 -9.33
C GLN A 80 -7.05 2.47 -8.31
N ILE A 81 -7.80 2.69 -7.24
CA ILE A 81 -8.09 1.64 -6.25
C ILE A 81 -8.84 0.48 -6.89
N GLN A 82 -9.88 0.77 -7.67
CA GLN A 82 -10.66 -0.27 -8.35
C GLN A 82 -9.80 -1.05 -9.35
N GLU A 83 -8.90 -0.37 -10.07
CA GLU A 83 -7.94 -1.04 -10.97
C GLU A 83 -7.00 -1.98 -10.18
N LEU A 84 -6.43 -1.52 -9.08
CA LEU A 84 -5.54 -2.33 -8.23
C LEU A 84 -6.25 -3.53 -7.62
N LEU A 85 -7.50 -3.36 -7.17
CA LEU A 85 -8.29 -4.45 -6.62
C LEU A 85 -8.58 -5.52 -7.68
N LYS A 86 -8.95 -5.10 -8.89
CA LYS A 86 -9.17 -6.01 -10.02
C LYS A 86 -7.89 -6.78 -10.36
N GLU A 87 -6.75 -6.09 -10.42
CA GLU A 87 -5.47 -6.72 -10.76
C GLU A 87 -4.97 -7.65 -9.64
N GLN A 88 -5.15 -7.27 -8.37
CA GLN A 88 -4.87 -8.13 -7.22
C GLN A 88 -5.67 -9.44 -7.30
N TRP A 89 -6.95 -9.37 -7.69
CA TRP A 89 -7.78 -10.56 -7.87
C TRP A 89 -7.27 -11.51 -8.96
N GLN A 90 -6.75 -10.95 -10.05
CA GLN A 90 -6.28 -11.73 -11.20
C GLN A 90 -4.89 -12.33 -10.96
N THR A 91 -4.01 -11.60 -10.29
CA THR A 91 -2.59 -11.93 -10.13
C THR A 91 -2.25 -12.52 -8.77
N ARG A 92 -3.13 -12.36 -7.78
CA ARG A 92 -2.88 -12.58 -6.35
C ARG A 92 -1.72 -11.74 -5.78
N ALA A 93 -1.30 -10.69 -6.47
CA ALA A 93 -0.29 -9.76 -5.98
C ALA A 93 -0.86 -8.81 -4.92
N ARG A 94 -0.03 -8.35 -3.97
CA ARG A 94 -0.47 -7.46 -2.89
C ARG A 94 -0.80 -6.05 -3.42
N PHE A 95 -1.94 -5.50 -3.01
CA PHE A 95 -2.43 -4.17 -3.39
C PHE A 95 -1.35 -3.08 -3.34
N GLY A 96 -0.64 -2.96 -2.21
CA GLY A 96 0.40 -1.93 -2.04
C GLY A 96 1.57 -2.11 -3.00
N SER A 97 2.00 -3.35 -3.25
CA SER A 97 3.07 -3.66 -4.20
C SER A 97 2.68 -3.28 -5.63
N LEU A 98 1.43 -3.54 -6.03
CA LEU A 98 0.92 -3.12 -7.33
C LEU A 98 0.91 -1.59 -7.47
N ALA A 99 0.51 -0.85 -6.43
CA ALA A 99 0.50 0.61 -6.45
C ALA A 99 1.91 1.22 -6.61
N VAL A 100 2.92 0.60 -5.97
CA VAL A 100 4.33 0.98 -6.13
C VAL A 100 4.85 0.60 -7.51
N LEU A 101 4.55 -0.61 -7.99
CA LEU A 101 4.98 -1.09 -9.30
C LEU A 101 4.48 -0.19 -10.44
N LYS A 102 3.25 0.31 -10.33
CA LYS A 102 2.66 1.26 -11.30
C LYS A 102 3.18 2.69 -11.14
N GLY A 103 4.01 2.97 -10.13
CA GLY A 103 4.57 4.30 -9.86
C GLY A 103 3.56 5.32 -9.33
N TRP A 104 2.38 4.88 -8.88
CA TRP A 104 1.34 5.78 -8.37
C TRP A 104 1.62 6.27 -6.96
N ILE A 105 2.30 5.45 -6.16
CA ILE A 105 2.86 5.83 -4.87
C ILE A 105 4.32 5.37 -4.78
N LYS A 106 5.11 6.01 -3.93
CA LYS A 106 6.49 5.58 -3.67
C LYS A 106 6.52 4.50 -2.59
N GLU A 107 7.54 3.64 -2.63
CA GLU A 107 7.73 2.61 -1.61
C GLU A 107 7.87 3.18 -0.17
N PRO A 108 8.60 4.28 0.08
CA PRO A 108 8.65 4.88 1.43
C PRO A 108 7.27 5.31 1.92
N THR A 109 6.42 5.84 1.04
CA THR A 109 5.05 6.22 1.36
C THR A 109 4.23 5.01 1.77
N LEU A 110 4.30 3.92 0.99
CA LEU A 110 3.62 2.67 1.35
C LEU A 110 4.08 2.15 2.72
N LYS A 111 5.40 2.07 2.94
CA LYS A 111 5.99 1.60 4.20
C LYS A 111 5.55 2.44 5.39
N PHE A 112 5.53 3.76 5.22
CA PHE A 112 5.10 4.69 6.25
C PHE A 112 3.64 4.44 6.68
N PHE A 113 2.71 4.28 5.73
CA PHE A 113 1.32 3.99 6.07
C PHE A 113 1.16 2.64 6.80
N ILE A 114 1.81 1.58 6.31
CA ILE A 114 1.73 0.26 6.96
C ILE A 114 2.31 0.29 8.37
N ALA A 115 3.49 0.90 8.55
CA ALA A 115 4.17 0.94 9.84
C ALA A 115 3.37 1.68 10.92
N ASN A 116 2.66 2.73 10.54
CA ASN A 116 1.92 3.57 11.48
C ASN A 116 0.47 3.12 11.70
N LEU A 117 -0.20 2.57 10.68
CA LEU A 117 -1.59 2.14 10.78
C LEU A 117 -1.72 0.67 11.24
N ARG A 118 -0.74 -0.17 10.89
CA ARG A 118 -0.76 -1.61 11.15
C ARG A 118 0.64 -2.13 11.53
N PRO A 119 1.19 -1.70 12.67
CA PRO A 119 2.55 -2.07 13.08
C PRO A 119 2.77 -3.59 13.17
N GLN A 120 1.71 -4.37 13.45
CA GLN A 120 1.73 -5.84 13.52
C GLN A 120 1.89 -6.56 12.15
N HIS A 121 1.67 -5.89 11.02
CA HIS A 121 1.79 -6.48 9.67
C HIS A 121 3.17 -6.26 9.01
N LEU A 122 4.14 -5.69 9.73
CA LEU A 122 5.50 -5.47 9.23
C LEU A 122 6.31 -6.78 9.07
N THR A 123 5.89 -7.87 9.72
CA THR A 123 6.69 -9.10 9.90
C THR A 123 6.68 -10.07 8.71
N HIS A 124 5.76 -9.92 7.73
CA HIS A 124 5.60 -10.88 6.62
C HIS A 124 5.86 -10.32 5.23
N SER A 125 6.37 -9.09 5.12
CA SER A 125 6.41 -8.41 3.83
C SER A 125 7.69 -8.66 3.05
N ASN A 126 7.72 -9.77 2.30
CA ASN A 126 8.57 -9.93 1.12
C ASN A 126 8.08 -8.95 0.03
N TYR A 127 8.44 -7.67 0.18
CA TYR A 127 8.26 -6.66 -0.86
C TYR A 127 9.14 -7.08 -2.05
N ILE A 128 8.49 -7.41 -3.18
CA ILE A 128 9.07 -7.86 -4.46
C ILE A 128 9.35 -9.37 -4.54
N GLN A 129 8.30 -10.15 -4.83
CA GLN A 129 8.41 -11.24 -5.82
C GLN A 129 7.33 -11.03 -6.88
N VAL A 130 7.50 -10.01 -7.71
CA VAL A 130 6.89 -10.05 -9.04
C VAL A 130 7.75 -11.05 -9.81
N GLN A 131 7.23 -12.25 -10.05
CA GLN A 131 7.85 -13.19 -10.97
C GLN A 131 7.94 -12.48 -12.33
N GLN A 132 9.16 -12.12 -12.72
CA GLN A 132 9.48 -11.82 -14.10
C GLN A 132 9.23 -13.10 -14.90
N SER A 133 8.07 -13.19 -15.54
CA SER A 133 7.86 -14.15 -16.62
C SER A 133 8.56 -13.60 -17.87
N GLU A 134 9.89 -13.64 -17.88
CA GLU A 134 10.66 -13.68 -19.13
C GLU A 134 10.74 -15.13 -19.57
N GLY A 135 10.23 -15.41 -20.77
CA GLY A 135 10.24 -16.76 -21.32
C GLY A 135 11.66 -17.23 -21.62
N HIS A 136 12.03 -18.39 -21.07
CA HIS A 136 12.92 -19.33 -21.74
C HIS A 136 12.69 -20.76 -21.21
N ILE A 137 12.67 -21.69 -22.14
CA ILE A 137 12.35 -23.11 -22.00
C ILE A 137 13.57 -23.83 -21.39
N ASP A 138 13.42 -24.50 -20.25
CA ASP A 138 13.98 -25.84 -20.04
C ASP A 138 13.51 -26.44 -18.71
N THR A 139 12.84 -27.59 -18.79
CA THR A 139 12.57 -28.44 -17.64
C THR A 139 13.81 -29.26 -17.29
N PRO A 140 14.02 -29.56 -16.01
CA PRO A 140 14.25 -30.96 -15.68
C PRO A 140 13.19 -31.47 -14.70
N LYS A 141 12.45 -32.47 -15.17
CA LYS A 141 11.57 -33.38 -14.44
C LYS A 141 12.30 -33.97 -13.23
N PRO A 142 11.76 -33.92 -11.99
CA PRO A 142 12.29 -34.74 -10.91
C PRO A 142 12.01 -36.23 -11.18
N PRO A 143 12.89 -37.15 -10.76
CA PRO A 143 12.76 -38.56 -11.09
C PRO A 143 11.51 -39.14 -10.45
N ILE A 144 10.71 -39.83 -11.27
CA ILE A 144 9.68 -40.75 -10.80
C ILE A 144 10.43 -41.89 -10.11
N THR A 145 10.28 -42.02 -8.80
CA THR A 145 10.49 -43.31 -8.13
C THR A 145 9.12 -43.72 -7.59
N GLN A 146 8.52 -44.71 -8.24
CA GLN A 146 7.36 -45.42 -7.72
C GLN A 146 7.82 -46.32 -6.60
N GLU A 147 7.26 -46.18 -5.41
CA GLU A 147 7.04 -47.31 -4.50
C GLU A 147 5.86 -47.01 -3.57
N VAL A 148 4.79 -47.79 -3.79
CA VAL A 148 3.78 -48.27 -2.82
C VAL A 148 2.89 -47.20 -2.16
N LEU A 149 1.68 -46.93 -2.65
CA LEU A 149 0.45 -47.74 -2.55
C LEU A 149 0.00 -47.98 -1.11
N ASP A 150 -0.71 -47.00 -0.54
CA ASP A 150 -1.84 -47.28 0.34
C ASP A 150 -3.03 -46.45 -0.16
N SER A 151 -3.97 -47.20 -0.73
CA SER A 151 -5.29 -46.76 -1.16
C SER A 151 -6.22 -46.83 0.04
N ASP A 152 -6.67 -45.68 0.55
CA ASP A 152 -7.95 -45.49 1.25
C ASP A 152 -8.05 -44.04 1.77
N ASP A 153 -8.31 -43.08 0.88
CA ASP A 153 -9.13 -41.90 1.22
C ASP A 153 -9.57 -41.13 -0.05
N LEU A 154 -10.49 -41.72 -0.80
CA LEU A 154 -11.17 -41.08 -1.94
C LEU A 154 -12.62 -40.74 -1.55
N SER A 155 -12.77 -39.87 -0.56
CA SER A 155 -14.05 -39.20 -0.32
C SER A 155 -13.84 -37.77 0.15
N PHE A 156 -13.56 -36.83 -0.75
CA PHE A 156 -13.80 -35.41 -0.44
C PHE A 156 -14.06 -34.48 -1.64
N PHE A 157 -14.56 -35.01 -2.76
CA PHE A 157 -15.17 -34.18 -3.81
C PHE A 157 -16.68 -34.36 -3.79
N GLN A 158 -17.37 -33.70 -2.85
CA GLN A 158 -18.75 -33.23 -3.06
C GLN A 158 -19.15 -32.31 -1.89
N ASP A 159 -19.12 -31.00 -2.09
CA ASP A 159 -20.26 -30.13 -1.73
C ASP A 159 -20.08 -28.74 -2.37
N ASP A 160 -20.79 -28.53 -3.48
CA ASP A 160 -21.12 -27.22 -4.00
C ASP A 160 -22.20 -26.61 -3.09
N THR A 161 -21.77 -25.91 -2.04
CA THR A 161 -22.63 -24.94 -1.36
C THR A 161 -21.90 -23.62 -1.22
N LEU A 162 -22.28 -22.70 -2.10
CA LEU A 162 -22.05 -21.27 -2.01
C LEU A 162 -22.54 -20.76 -0.65
N ILE A 163 -21.66 -20.74 0.35
CA ILE A 163 -21.84 -19.91 1.53
C ILE A 163 -21.18 -18.56 1.25
N ILE A 164 -22.03 -17.64 0.82
CA ILE A 164 -21.83 -16.20 0.91
C ILE A 164 -21.65 -15.90 2.39
N ASP A 165 -20.42 -15.85 2.91
CA ASP A 165 -20.08 -15.15 4.17
C ASP A 165 -18.57 -15.06 4.55
N ASP A 166 -17.63 -15.59 3.76
CA ASP A 166 -16.20 -15.60 4.16
C ASP A 166 -15.31 -14.44 3.66
N PHE A 167 -15.90 -13.33 3.19
CA PHE A 167 -15.13 -12.11 2.84
C PHE A 167 -14.80 -11.22 4.03
N LYS A 168 -14.22 -11.80 5.09
CA LYS A 168 -13.48 -11.02 6.09
C LYS A 168 -12.05 -10.81 5.58
N TRP A 169 -11.91 -9.69 4.86
CA TRP A 169 -10.72 -8.83 4.72
C TRP A 169 -9.34 -9.49 4.92
N ILE A 170 -8.67 -9.69 3.78
CA ILE A 170 -7.29 -10.16 3.60
C ILE A 170 -6.26 -9.25 4.32
N ASP A 171 -5.31 -9.91 4.99
CA ASP A 171 -4.11 -9.42 5.72
C ASP A 171 -3.17 -8.46 4.95
#